data_AF-A0A194X0H4-F1
#
_entry.id   AF-A0A194X0H4-F1
#
_cell.length_a   1.000
_cell.length_b   1.000
_cell.length_c   1.000
_cell.angle_alpha   90.00
_cell.angle_beta   90.00
_cell.angle_gamma   90.00
#
_symmetry.space_group_name_H-M   'P 1'
#
loop_
_entity.id
_entity.type
_entity.pdbx_description
1 polymer ?
#
loop_
_entity_poly.entity_id
_entity_poly.type
_entity_poly.pdbx_seq_one_letter_code
_entity_poly.pdbx_strand_id
1 'polypeptide(L)'
;MIVSSGPASEKEIVEAQPVPVRTELDKALWRNCELTDHYYDLVAKEDSVQWMTYDELEGVQSNAMIKWIQDPAKNPLFHKMGARSLGLKRSNGQLSEVARTAKRPETRRKVMEWEENACEHLAPLYKEMVLLRTEIAKLGRHKSFFEYKSHFKMMDARSVATSLEDLRKDLTPQFQSHMKSISEMTLKDRNFSASTTQLRQDVQQSGNDIQAFPASHEECQLHWGEVYKYSFEKRKKFPWREEVHDFPDYFPLNTTLPGLLSIFGHVFGIKFREILPDQAEYTRYVADYVAHPDSFSKAMNREDTLKVFVAHDTSESWKGLTTLGVVVFDSLKRSNKPIGGLCLPFTTYKLDRNQMVKKRGPGIAIQTAFERASTDRPTLLYPSDL
;
A
#
# COMPACT_ATOMS: atom_id res chain seq x y z
N MET A 1 -30.99 -76.63 11.38
CA MET A 1 -29.63 -76.69 10.81
C MET A 1 -28.93 -75.40 11.18
N ILE A 2 -27.89 -75.55 12.00
CA ILE A 2 -26.88 -74.55 12.35
C ILE A 2 -26.02 -74.27 11.09
N VAL A 3 -25.18 -73.22 11.17
CA VAL A 3 -23.99 -72.88 10.34
C VAL A 3 -24.26 -71.61 9.51
N SER A 4 -23.49 -70.53 9.56
CA SER A 4 -22.26 -70.20 10.28
C SER A 4 -21.98 -68.70 10.12
N SER A 5 -21.66 -68.03 11.22
CA SER A 5 -20.95 -66.75 11.27
C SER A 5 -19.50 -66.93 10.81
N GLY A 6 -19.07 -66.14 9.83
CA GLY A 6 -17.66 -65.98 9.41
C GLY A 6 -17.34 -64.49 9.20
N PRO A 7 -16.09 -64.06 9.39
CA PRO A 7 -15.77 -62.92 10.25
C PRO A 7 -15.79 -61.57 9.54
N ALA A 8 -16.06 -60.54 10.35
CA ALA A 8 -15.86 -59.14 10.01
C ALA A 8 -14.41 -58.91 9.60
N SER A 9 -14.19 -58.46 8.37
CA SER A 9 -12.90 -57.98 7.91
C SER A 9 -12.50 -56.79 8.79
N GLU A 10 -11.35 -56.93 9.45
CA GLU A 10 -10.66 -55.89 10.18
C GLU A 10 -10.67 -54.59 9.35
N LYS A 11 -11.32 -53.57 9.91
CA LYS A 11 -11.10 -52.20 9.46
C LYS A 11 -9.63 -51.91 9.73
N GLU A 12 -8.85 -51.76 8.67
CA GLU A 12 -7.55 -51.09 8.73
C GLU A 12 -7.73 -49.80 9.52
N ILE A 13 -7.22 -49.80 10.75
CA ILE A 13 -7.05 -48.61 11.56
C ILE A 13 -5.99 -47.82 10.80
N VAL A 14 -6.44 -46.82 10.04
CA VAL A 14 -5.57 -45.79 9.49
C VAL A 14 -4.86 -45.18 10.70
N GLU A 15 -3.59 -45.53 10.83
CA GLU A 15 -2.69 -45.13 11.90
C GLU A 15 -2.71 -43.59 12.00
N ALA A 16 -3.35 -43.07 13.04
CA ALA A 16 -3.35 -41.64 13.31
C ALA A 16 -1.90 -41.23 13.57
N GLN A 17 -1.32 -40.48 12.63
CA GLN A 17 0.01 -39.91 12.78
C GLN A 17 0.13 -39.19 14.14
N PRO A 18 1.30 -39.28 14.81
CA PRO A 18 1.41 -38.93 16.20
C PRO A 18 1.19 -37.42 16.41
N VAL A 19 0.46 -37.11 17.48
CA VAL A 19 0.06 -35.79 17.98
C VAL A 19 1.17 -34.72 18.12
N PRO A 20 2.49 -35.00 18.31
CA PRO A 20 3.49 -33.95 18.61
C PRO A 20 3.74 -32.95 17.48
N VAL A 21 3.72 -33.39 16.22
CA VAL A 21 4.10 -32.54 15.07
C VAL A 21 3.11 -31.40 14.87
N ARG A 22 1.82 -31.64 15.13
CA ARG A 22 0.78 -30.61 15.03
C ARG A 22 0.93 -29.55 16.11
N THR A 23 1.29 -29.95 17.33
CA THR A 23 1.53 -29.02 18.45
C THR A 23 2.76 -28.15 18.23
N GLU A 24 3.86 -28.70 17.71
CA GLU A 24 5.07 -27.91 17.40
C GLU A 24 4.85 -26.98 16.20
N LEU A 25 4.12 -27.42 15.17
CA LEU A 25 3.72 -26.56 14.06
C LEU A 25 2.86 -25.39 14.54
N ASP A 26 1.86 -25.64 15.40
CA ASP A 26 0.99 -24.60 15.94
C ASP A 26 1.78 -23.58 16.79
N LYS A 27 2.73 -24.04 17.61
CA LYS A 27 3.65 -23.16 18.37
C LYS A 27 4.51 -22.30 17.44
N ALA A 28 5.11 -22.90 16.41
CA ALA A 28 5.94 -22.19 15.44
C ALA A 28 5.14 -21.14 14.66
N LEU A 29 3.91 -21.47 14.27
CA LEU A 29 2.98 -20.53 13.63
C LEU A 29 2.63 -19.35 14.53
N TRP A 30 2.25 -19.64 15.77
CA TRP A 30 1.90 -18.59 16.74
C TRP A 30 3.08 -17.67 17.01
N ARG A 31 4.28 -18.24 17.25
CA ARG A 31 5.51 -17.46 17.41
C ARG A 31 5.82 -16.62 16.18
N ASN A 32 5.62 -17.15 14.97
CA ASN A 32 5.82 -16.38 13.74
C ASN A 32 4.85 -15.22 13.61
N CYS A 33 3.58 -15.40 14.00
CA CYS A 33 2.58 -14.32 14.05
C CYS A 33 3.01 -13.23 15.02
N GLU A 34 3.29 -13.56 16.28
CA GLU A 34 3.73 -12.59 17.28
C GLU A 34 4.98 -11.82 16.83
N LEU A 35 5.98 -12.52 16.29
CA LEU A 35 7.22 -11.91 15.83
C LEU A 35 6.99 -11.00 14.63
N THR A 36 6.07 -11.39 13.74
CA THR A 36 5.68 -10.58 12.58
C THR A 36 4.99 -9.30 13.03
N ASP A 37 4.02 -9.41 13.94
CA ASP A 37 3.30 -8.25 14.47
C ASP A 37 4.26 -7.33 15.22
N HIS A 38 5.11 -7.89 16.09
CA HIS A 38 6.13 -7.12 16.81
C HIS A 38 7.10 -6.40 15.86
N TYR A 39 7.60 -7.08 14.83
CA TYR A 39 8.50 -6.48 13.84
C TYR A 39 7.85 -5.29 13.14
N TYR A 40 6.62 -5.45 12.63
CA TYR A 40 5.95 -4.37 11.91
C TYR A 40 5.50 -3.23 12.84
N ASP A 41 5.16 -3.52 14.10
CA ASP A 41 4.92 -2.50 15.12
C ASP A 41 6.16 -1.65 15.39
N LEU A 42 7.36 -2.26 15.44
CA LEU A 42 8.61 -1.52 15.59
C LEU A 42 8.91 -0.68 14.35
N VAL A 43 8.73 -1.23 13.15
CA VAL A 43 8.90 -0.48 11.88
C VAL A 43 7.95 0.71 11.80
N ALA A 44 6.71 0.57 12.28
CA ALA A 44 5.72 1.64 12.30
C ALA A 44 6.02 2.72 13.35
N LYS A 45 6.65 2.33 14.47
CA LYS A 45 7.09 3.25 15.54
C LYS A 45 8.42 3.93 15.25
N GLU A 46 9.18 3.48 14.25
CA GLU A 46 10.46 4.06 13.87
C GLU A 46 10.28 5.52 13.40
N ASP A 47 10.79 6.44 14.22
CA ASP A 47 10.47 7.86 14.14
C ASP A 47 11.72 8.76 14.10
N SER A 48 12.85 8.18 13.67
CA SER A 48 14.12 8.87 13.52
C SER A 48 14.02 10.19 12.75
N VAL A 49 14.97 11.09 13.06
CA VAL A 49 15.02 12.45 12.53
C VAL A 49 16.36 12.67 11.85
N GLN A 50 16.31 13.03 10.57
CA GLN A 50 17.46 13.50 9.82
C GLN A 50 17.55 15.03 9.88
N TRP A 51 18.64 15.54 10.43
CA TRP A 51 18.92 16.98 10.50
C TRP A 51 19.66 17.46 9.25
N MET A 52 19.23 18.60 8.73
CA MET A 52 19.79 19.21 7.53
C MET A 52 19.82 20.74 7.63
N THR A 53 20.75 21.38 6.93
CA THR A 53 20.81 22.84 6.87
C THR A 53 19.90 23.40 5.77
N TYR A 54 19.52 24.68 5.87
CA TYR A 54 18.78 25.36 4.79
C TYR A 54 19.54 25.35 3.46
N ASP A 55 20.86 25.44 3.49
CA ASP A 55 21.71 25.39 2.29
C ASP A 55 21.65 24.01 1.63
N GLU A 56 21.63 22.93 2.43
CA GLU A 56 21.42 21.57 1.92
C GLU A 56 20.03 21.42 1.26
N LEU A 57 19.03 22.17 1.72
CA LEU A 57 17.62 22.08 1.30
C LEU A 57 17.25 23.03 0.14
N GLU A 58 18.22 23.64 -0.51
CA GLU A 58 17.96 24.52 -1.64
C GLU A 58 17.13 23.81 -2.73
N GLY A 59 16.00 24.42 -3.10
CA GLY A 59 15.07 23.89 -4.11
C GLY A 59 13.82 23.20 -3.55
N VAL A 60 13.83 22.81 -2.27
CA VAL A 60 12.65 22.25 -1.59
C VAL A 60 11.63 23.36 -1.30
N GLN A 61 10.34 23.08 -1.50
CA GLN A 61 9.27 24.06 -1.30
C GLN A 61 9.06 24.39 0.19
N SER A 62 8.89 25.68 0.52
CA SER A 62 8.71 26.13 1.91
C SER A 62 7.51 25.48 2.60
N ASN A 63 6.41 25.24 1.88
CA ASN A 63 5.22 24.57 2.42
C ASN A 63 5.48 23.14 2.92
N ALA A 64 6.45 22.44 2.32
CA ALA A 64 6.86 21.12 2.79
C ALA A 64 7.56 21.25 4.16
N MET A 65 8.50 22.22 4.27
CA MET A 65 9.33 22.44 5.45
C MET A 65 8.57 22.93 6.70
N ILE A 66 7.33 23.45 6.55
CA ILE A 66 6.50 23.91 7.69
C ILE A 66 6.28 22.78 8.72
N LYS A 67 6.17 21.53 8.26
CA LYS A 67 5.91 20.38 9.13
C LYS A 67 7.17 19.81 9.80
N TRP A 68 8.33 20.39 9.55
CA TRP A 68 9.61 19.86 10.04
C TRP A 68 9.97 20.46 11.40
N ILE A 69 10.84 19.77 12.12
CA ILE A 69 11.27 20.23 13.44
C ILE A 69 12.21 21.41 13.25
N GLN A 70 11.80 22.59 13.72
CA GLN A 70 12.59 23.83 13.62
C GLN A 70 13.24 24.22 14.96
N ASP A 71 12.90 23.51 16.04
CA ASP A 71 13.37 23.81 17.39
C ASP A 71 14.84 23.40 17.56
N PRO A 72 15.77 24.37 17.74
CA PRO A 72 17.19 24.07 17.87
C PRO A 72 17.54 23.29 19.14
N ALA A 73 16.72 23.39 20.20
CA ALA A 73 16.94 22.63 21.44
C ALA A 73 16.72 21.13 21.27
N LYS A 74 15.98 20.74 20.22
CA LYS A 74 15.75 19.33 19.86
C LYS A 74 16.81 18.78 18.91
N ASN A 75 17.73 19.63 18.42
CA ASN A 75 18.78 19.21 17.52
C ASN A 75 20.03 18.74 18.29
N PRO A 76 20.33 17.43 18.37
CA PRO A 76 21.56 16.94 19.00
C PRO A 76 22.84 17.38 18.26
N LEU A 77 22.73 17.85 17.02
CA LEU A 77 23.82 18.38 16.19
C LEU A 77 23.85 19.91 16.14
N PHE A 78 23.11 20.61 17.02
CA PHE A 78 23.04 22.07 17.04
C PHE A 78 24.42 22.73 17.08
N HIS A 79 25.34 22.22 17.90
CA HIS A 79 26.71 22.74 18.01
C HIS A 79 27.53 22.64 16.71
N LYS A 80 27.16 21.75 15.79
CA LYS A 80 27.85 21.54 14.49
C LYS A 80 27.13 22.22 13.32
N MET A 81 25.79 22.28 13.33
CA MET A 81 24.98 22.76 12.21
C MET A 81 24.42 24.18 12.43
N GLY A 82 24.51 24.71 13.65
CA GLY A 82 24.02 26.03 14.03
C GLY A 82 22.48 26.14 14.06
N ALA A 83 21.98 27.37 14.22
CA ALA A 83 20.55 27.66 14.36
C ALA A 83 19.72 27.55 13.07
N ARG A 84 20.36 27.21 11.94
CA ARG A 84 19.73 27.12 10.62
C ARG A 84 19.62 25.65 10.16
N SER A 85 19.10 24.81 11.04
CA SER A 85 18.88 23.38 10.78
C SER A 85 17.42 23.00 10.93
N LEU A 86 16.94 22.13 10.04
CA LEU A 86 15.60 21.55 10.10
C LEU A 86 15.71 20.03 10.29
N GLY A 87 14.82 19.48 11.13
CA GLY A 87 14.71 18.05 11.38
C GLY A 87 13.59 17.41 10.57
N LEU A 88 13.97 16.57 9.60
CA LEU A 88 13.06 15.75 8.81
C LEU A 88 12.76 14.46 9.58
N LYS A 89 11.53 14.32 10.06
CA LYS A 89 11.06 13.11 10.73
C LYS A 89 10.58 12.09 9.71
N ARG A 90 10.97 10.82 9.87
CA ARG A 90 10.59 9.73 8.95
C ARG A 90 9.08 9.59 8.78
N SER A 91 8.35 9.66 9.89
CA SER A 91 6.88 9.58 9.93
C SER A 91 6.15 10.66 9.12
N ASN A 92 6.82 11.77 8.78
CA ASN A 92 6.18 12.87 8.06
C ASN A 92 6.05 12.61 6.55
N GLY A 93 6.67 11.55 6.01
CA GLY A 93 6.46 11.09 4.63
C GLY A 93 6.98 12.05 3.54
N GLN A 94 7.81 13.02 3.89
CA GLN A 94 8.27 14.07 2.96
C GLN A 94 9.62 13.79 2.30
N LEU A 95 10.21 12.62 2.53
CA LEU A 95 11.47 12.22 1.89
C LEU A 95 11.38 12.29 0.36
N SER A 96 10.23 11.86 -0.18
CA SER A 96 9.96 11.90 -1.61
C SER A 96 10.02 13.32 -2.19
N GLU A 97 9.65 14.34 -1.41
CA GLU A 97 9.70 15.74 -1.85
C GLU A 97 11.14 16.23 -1.92
N VAL A 98 11.94 15.93 -0.89
CA VAL A 98 13.38 16.26 -0.87
C VAL A 98 14.12 15.57 -2.02
N ALA A 99 13.85 14.27 -2.23
CA ALA A 99 14.42 13.50 -3.32
C ALA A 99 14.02 14.05 -4.72
N ARG A 100 12.84 14.67 -4.87
CA ARG A 100 12.39 15.27 -6.14
C ARG A 100 12.93 16.66 -6.40
N THR A 101 13.05 17.49 -5.37
CA THR A 101 13.15 18.95 -5.52
C THR A 101 14.47 19.55 -5.03
N ALA A 102 15.18 18.87 -4.12
CA ALA A 102 16.48 19.37 -3.66
C ALA A 102 17.47 19.45 -4.83
N LYS A 103 18.12 20.60 -5.00
CA LYS A 103 19.07 20.83 -6.10
C LYS A 103 20.35 20.01 -5.93
N ARG A 104 20.86 19.91 -4.69
CA ARG A 104 22.13 19.22 -4.39
C ARG A 104 21.97 17.69 -4.46
N PRO A 105 22.82 16.97 -5.23
CA PRO A 105 22.78 15.50 -5.29
C PRO A 105 23.10 14.85 -3.95
N GLU A 106 24.09 15.37 -3.24
CA GLU A 106 24.49 14.89 -1.92
C GLU A 106 23.35 14.87 -0.91
N THR A 107 22.55 15.93 -0.90
CA THR A 107 21.33 16.01 -0.08
C THR A 107 20.37 14.86 -0.41
N ARG A 108 20.12 14.62 -1.70
CA ARG A 108 19.21 13.56 -2.14
C ARG A 108 19.75 12.18 -1.78
N ARG A 109 21.06 11.95 -1.92
CA ARG A 109 21.74 10.70 -1.55
C ARG A 109 21.60 10.42 -0.06
N LYS A 110 22.00 11.39 0.77
CA LYS A 110 21.95 11.34 2.24
C LYS A 110 20.56 10.97 2.76
N VAL A 111 19.50 11.57 2.20
CA VAL A 111 18.12 11.29 2.62
C VAL A 111 17.66 9.89 2.22
N MET A 112 18.03 9.41 1.03
CA MET A 112 17.69 8.05 0.59
C MET A 112 18.42 6.99 1.40
N GLU A 113 19.73 7.16 1.60
CA GLU A 113 20.54 6.23 2.41
C GLU A 113 20.05 6.17 3.86
N TRP A 114 19.66 7.31 4.43
CA TRP A 114 19.08 7.35 5.77
C TRP A 114 17.77 6.54 5.85
N GLU A 115 16.86 6.68 4.88
CA GLU A 115 15.60 5.92 4.85
C GLU A 115 15.81 4.43 4.71
N GLU A 116 16.71 4.02 3.81
CA GLU A 116 17.02 2.61 3.54
C GLU A 116 17.63 1.92 4.77
N ASN A 117 18.37 2.66 5.60
CA ASN A 117 19.01 2.15 6.80
C ASN A 117 18.24 2.42 8.10
N ALA A 118 17.08 3.09 8.07
CA ALA A 118 16.35 3.50 9.28
C ALA A 118 16.02 2.33 10.22
N CYS A 119 15.75 1.14 9.66
CA CYS A 119 15.39 -0.07 10.42
C CYS A 119 16.51 -1.12 10.46
N GLU A 120 17.78 -0.75 10.26
CA GLU A 120 18.91 -1.70 10.21
C GLU A 120 18.98 -2.60 11.45
N HIS A 121 18.74 -2.02 12.64
CA HIS A 121 18.74 -2.74 13.92
C HIS A 121 17.70 -3.87 14.00
N LEU A 122 16.68 -3.89 13.13
CA LEU A 122 15.66 -4.93 13.06
C LEU A 122 16.05 -6.11 12.15
N ALA A 123 17.16 -6.03 11.42
CA ALA A 123 17.62 -7.09 10.53
C ALA A 123 17.78 -8.47 11.23
N PRO A 124 18.30 -8.57 12.47
CA PRO A 124 18.35 -9.84 13.20
C PRO A 124 16.95 -10.43 13.47
N LEU A 125 15.97 -9.59 13.80
CA LEU A 125 14.59 -10.02 14.06
C LEU A 125 13.95 -10.56 12.78
N TYR A 126 14.16 -9.87 11.66
CA TYR A 126 13.70 -10.33 10.36
C TYR A 126 14.34 -11.68 9.96
N LYS A 127 15.63 -11.88 10.27
CA LYS A 127 16.30 -13.16 10.05
C LYS A 127 15.65 -14.29 10.86
N GLU A 128 15.35 -14.06 12.14
CA GLU A 128 14.61 -15.02 12.99
C GLU A 128 13.26 -15.38 12.34
N MET A 129 12.51 -14.39 11.86
CA MET A 129 11.24 -14.62 11.15
C MET A 129 11.39 -15.51 9.92
N VAL A 130 12.43 -15.31 9.11
CA VAL A 130 12.71 -16.12 7.91
C VAL A 130 13.08 -17.56 8.27
N LEU A 131 13.89 -17.75 9.31
CA LEU A 131 14.27 -19.08 9.80
C LEU A 131 13.05 -19.84 10.35
N LEU A 132 12.21 -19.18 11.16
CA LEU A 132 10.95 -19.77 11.65
C LEU A 132 10.01 -20.17 10.50
N ARG A 133 9.93 -19.35 9.44
CA ARG A 133 9.14 -19.69 8.23
C ARG A 133 9.68 -20.95 7.55
N THR A 134 10.99 -21.15 7.53
CA THR A 134 11.61 -22.37 7.00
C THR A 134 11.30 -23.59 7.90
N GLU A 135 11.31 -23.41 9.22
CA GLU A 135 10.92 -24.45 10.16
C GLU A 135 9.45 -24.86 9.99
N ILE A 136 8.53 -23.89 9.91
CA ILE A 136 7.11 -24.12 9.63
C ILE A 136 6.92 -24.91 8.34
N ALA A 137 7.65 -24.57 7.28
CA ALA A 137 7.58 -25.31 6.02
C ALA A 137 8.00 -26.77 6.18
N LYS A 138 9.11 -27.03 6.91
CA LYS A 138 9.59 -28.39 7.19
C LYS A 138 8.57 -29.19 8.02
N LEU A 139 8.04 -28.60 9.09
CA LEU A 139 7.03 -29.22 9.95
C LEU A 139 5.72 -29.50 9.18
N GLY A 140 5.31 -28.58 8.32
CA GLY A 140 4.17 -28.71 7.41
C GLY A 140 4.41 -29.63 6.21
N ARG A 141 5.62 -30.19 6.03
CA ARG A 141 6.02 -31.03 4.89
C ARG A 141 5.91 -30.33 3.52
N HIS A 142 6.20 -29.03 3.47
CA HIS A 142 6.31 -28.25 2.24
C HIS A 142 7.76 -27.87 1.94
N LYS A 143 8.10 -27.62 0.68
CA LYS A 143 9.48 -27.28 0.29
C LYS A 143 9.88 -25.89 0.74
N SER A 144 8.91 -24.98 0.84
CA SER A 144 9.12 -23.60 1.24
C SER A 144 7.92 -23.07 2.00
N PHE A 145 8.12 -21.98 2.74
CA PHE A 145 7.03 -21.29 3.43
C PHE A 145 6.00 -20.73 2.45
N PHE A 146 6.44 -20.36 1.24
CA PHE A 146 5.54 -19.92 0.17
C PHE A 146 4.54 -21.03 -0.20
N GLU A 147 5.03 -22.25 -0.47
CA GLU A 147 4.15 -23.40 -0.78
C GLU A 147 3.20 -23.72 0.38
N TYR A 148 3.69 -23.67 1.62
CA TYR A 148 2.84 -23.84 2.79
C TYR A 148 1.71 -22.80 2.84
N LYS A 149 2.00 -21.52 2.59
CA LYS A 149 0.98 -20.45 2.61
C LYS A 149 0.09 -20.42 1.37
N SER A 150 0.55 -20.95 0.24
CA SER A 150 -0.18 -20.92 -1.03
C SER A 150 -0.88 -22.23 -1.39
N HIS A 151 -0.76 -23.28 -0.59
CA HIS A 151 -1.30 -24.61 -0.93
C HIS A 151 -2.82 -24.61 -1.22
N PHE A 152 -3.57 -23.69 -0.61
CA PHE A 152 -5.02 -23.53 -0.81
C PHE A 152 -5.39 -22.49 -1.89
N LYS A 153 -4.40 -21.85 -2.51
CA LYS A 153 -4.58 -20.85 -3.56
C LYS A 153 -4.33 -21.49 -4.93
N MET A 154 -4.84 -20.86 -5.99
CA MET A 154 -4.58 -21.27 -7.38
C MET A 154 -3.15 -20.95 -7.87
N MET A 155 -2.17 -20.81 -6.97
CA MET A 155 -0.81 -20.37 -7.32
C MET A 155 0.25 -21.32 -6.75
N ASP A 156 1.18 -21.72 -7.62
CA ASP A 156 2.34 -22.52 -7.27
C ASP A 156 3.66 -21.74 -7.49
N ALA A 157 4.74 -22.20 -6.86
CA ALA A 157 6.02 -21.51 -6.88
C ALA A 157 6.63 -21.40 -8.30
N ARG A 158 6.38 -22.40 -9.16
CA ARG A 158 6.91 -22.41 -10.53
C ARG A 158 6.17 -21.39 -11.38
N SER A 159 4.84 -21.40 -11.34
CA SER A 159 4.02 -20.42 -12.06
C SER A 159 4.39 -18.98 -11.68
N VAL A 160 4.59 -18.70 -10.38
CA VAL A 160 5.04 -17.37 -9.93
C VAL A 160 6.43 -17.02 -10.47
N ALA A 161 7.40 -17.94 -10.39
CA ALA A 161 8.75 -17.70 -10.88
C ALA A 161 8.76 -17.43 -12.40
N THR A 162 8.02 -18.21 -13.18
CA THR A 162 7.89 -18.01 -14.64
C THR A 162 7.24 -16.67 -14.94
N SER A 163 6.12 -16.33 -14.29
CA SER A 163 5.46 -15.04 -14.51
C SER A 163 6.35 -13.84 -14.14
N LEU A 164 7.12 -13.91 -13.07
CA LEU A 164 8.06 -12.85 -12.69
C LEU A 164 9.22 -12.72 -13.69
N GLU A 165 9.71 -13.84 -14.23
CA GLU A 165 10.76 -13.83 -15.25
C GLU A 165 10.28 -13.23 -16.57
N ASP A 166 9.06 -13.59 -17.00
CA ASP A 166 8.46 -13.03 -18.22
C ASP A 166 8.19 -11.53 -18.04
N LEU A 167 7.63 -11.12 -16.90
CA LEU A 167 7.44 -9.71 -16.55
C LEU A 167 8.78 -8.95 -16.57
N ARG A 168 9.84 -9.55 -16.04
CA ARG A 168 11.19 -8.96 -16.07
C ARG A 168 11.66 -8.76 -17.51
N LYS A 169 11.52 -9.77 -18.38
CA LYS A 169 11.93 -9.68 -19.80
C LYS A 169 11.17 -8.58 -20.53
N ASP A 170 9.85 -8.51 -20.35
CA ASP A 170 8.99 -7.54 -21.03
C ASP A 170 9.27 -6.09 -20.58
N LEU A 171 9.58 -5.88 -19.30
CA LEU A 171 9.86 -4.56 -18.76
C LEU A 171 11.31 -4.11 -18.98
N THR A 172 12.26 -5.05 -19.14
CA THR A 172 13.69 -4.76 -19.34
C THR A 172 13.97 -3.69 -20.41
N PRO A 173 13.43 -3.76 -21.65
CA PRO A 173 13.73 -2.75 -22.67
C PRO A 173 13.23 -1.35 -22.28
N GLN A 174 12.06 -1.27 -21.63
CA GLN A 174 11.51 0.01 -21.15
C GLN A 174 12.37 0.59 -20.02
N PHE A 175 12.78 -0.25 -19.06
CA PHE A 175 13.67 0.16 -17.98
C PHE A 175 15.03 0.62 -18.50
N GLN A 176 15.64 -0.10 -19.44
CA GLN A 176 16.93 0.29 -20.03
C GLN A 176 16.84 1.64 -20.77
N SER A 177 15.76 1.86 -21.52
CA SER A 177 15.49 3.14 -22.20
C SER A 177 15.28 4.28 -21.18
N HIS A 178 14.50 4.02 -20.13
CA HIS A 178 14.25 4.99 -19.07
C HIS A 178 15.54 5.34 -18.32
N MET A 179 16.34 4.34 -17.96
CA MET A 179 17.61 4.56 -17.28
C MET A 179 18.62 5.30 -18.14
N LYS A 180 18.73 4.98 -19.43
CA LYS A 180 19.57 5.72 -20.37
C LYS A 180 19.19 7.20 -20.40
N SER A 181 17.88 7.49 -20.49
CA SER A 181 17.36 8.86 -20.48
C SER A 181 17.69 9.61 -19.18
N ILE A 182 17.60 8.93 -18.03
CA ILE A 182 17.99 9.52 -16.72
C ILE A 182 19.49 9.83 -16.68
N SER A 183 20.34 8.89 -17.10
CA SER A 183 21.79 9.11 -17.15
C SER A 183 22.14 10.32 -18.02
N GLU A 184 21.52 10.46 -19.20
CA GLU A 184 21.73 11.61 -20.09
C GLU A 184 21.29 12.94 -19.45
N MET A 185 20.16 12.97 -18.74
CA MET A 185 19.71 14.18 -18.02
C MET A 185 20.66 14.54 -16.88
N THR A 186 21.17 13.53 -16.16
CA THR A 186 22.12 13.73 -15.06
C THR A 186 23.44 14.31 -15.55
N LEU A 187 23.98 13.76 -16.63
CA LEU A 187 25.22 14.24 -17.26
C LEU A 187 25.09 15.68 -17.73
N LYS A 188 23.95 16.02 -18.36
CA LYS A 188 23.65 17.39 -18.81
C LYS A 188 23.57 18.37 -17.64
N ASP A 189 22.86 18.03 -16.56
CA ASP A 189 22.70 18.88 -15.37
C ASP A 189 24.06 19.13 -14.66
N ARG A 190 24.96 18.15 -14.73
CA ARG A 190 26.34 18.25 -14.20
C ARG A 190 27.32 18.89 -15.20
N ASN A 191 26.85 19.40 -16.34
CA ASN A 191 27.66 20.03 -17.42
C ASN A 191 28.71 19.12 -18.06
N PHE A 192 28.51 17.80 -18.06
CA PHE A 192 29.37 16.90 -18.82
C PHE A 192 28.99 16.92 -20.32
N SER A 193 29.98 17.13 -21.19
CA SER A 193 29.78 17.16 -22.66
C SER A 193 29.57 15.77 -23.28
N ALA A 194 29.77 14.70 -22.51
CA ALA A 194 29.75 13.33 -23.01
C ALA A 194 28.32 12.80 -23.12
N SER A 195 28.00 12.18 -24.26
CA SER A 195 26.76 11.42 -24.44
C SER A 195 26.92 10.01 -23.85
N THR A 196 25.83 9.39 -23.38
CA THR A 196 25.89 7.99 -22.90
C THR A 196 26.40 7.01 -23.96
N THR A 197 26.28 7.36 -25.25
CA THR A 197 26.83 6.58 -26.37
C THR A 197 28.35 6.69 -26.44
N GLN A 198 28.92 7.88 -26.22
CA GLN A 198 30.37 8.10 -26.20
C GLN A 198 31.01 7.39 -25.00
N LEU A 199 30.40 7.53 -23.83
CA LEU A 199 30.86 6.86 -22.61
C LEU A 199 30.86 5.33 -22.73
N ARG A 200 29.86 4.75 -23.43
CA ARG A 200 29.86 3.30 -23.72
C ARG A 200 30.98 2.89 -24.69
N GLN A 201 31.32 3.75 -25.65
CA GLN A 201 32.43 3.48 -26.57
C GLN A 201 33.78 3.53 -25.83
N ASP A 202 33.96 4.50 -24.92
CA ASP A 202 35.17 4.62 -24.10
C ASP A 202 35.36 3.38 -23.21
N VAL A 203 34.28 2.86 -22.62
CA VAL A 203 34.31 1.61 -21.83
C VAL A 203 34.68 0.41 -22.68
N GLN A 204 34.08 0.26 -23.86
CA GLN A 204 34.39 -0.82 -24.80
C GLN A 204 35.86 -0.77 -25.27
N GLN A 205 36.41 0.43 -25.45
CA GLN A 205 37.82 0.63 -25.79
C GLN A 205 38.76 0.38 -24.61
N SER A 206 38.33 0.67 -23.38
CA SER A 206 39.09 0.41 -22.15
C SER A 206 39.10 -1.07 -21.71
N GLY A 207 38.30 -1.93 -22.36
CA GLY A 207 38.20 -3.36 -22.04
C GLY A 207 37.43 -3.68 -20.74
N ASN A 208 36.78 -2.69 -20.13
CA ASN A 208 36.01 -2.85 -18.89
C ASN A 208 34.56 -3.26 -19.16
N ASP A 209 33.95 -4.03 -18.25
CA ASP A 209 32.54 -4.39 -18.31
C ASP A 209 31.63 -3.17 -18.07
N ILE A 210 30.41 -3.16 -18.62
CA ILE A 210 29.38 -2.13 -18.38
C ILE A 210 29.07 -2.00 -16.87
N GLN A 211 29.24 -3.07 -16.10
CA GLN A 211 29.12 -3.06 -14.63
C GLN A 211 30.26 -2.31 -13.92
N ALA A 212 31.44 -2.19 -14.56
CA ALA A 212 32.59 -1.43 -14.05
C ALA A 212 32.57 0.05 -14.45
N PHE A 213 31.61 0.46 -15.29
CA PHE A 213 31.42 1.84 -15.73
C PHE A 213 31.16 2.84 -14.57
N PRO A 214 30.30 2.54 -13.58
CA PRO A 214 30.09 3.46 -12.45
C PRO A 214 31.32 3.53 -11.52
N ALA A 215 32.13 2.48 -11.46
CA ALA A 215 33.35 2.44 -10.63
C ALA A 215 34.52 3.25 -11.25
N SER A 216 34.53 3.41 -12.58
CA SER A 216 35.54 4.20 -13.31
C SER A 216 35.16 5.67 -13.47
N HIS A 217 33.87 6.00 -13.34
CA HIS A 217 33.32 7.35 -13.43
C HIS A 217 32.34 7.57 -12.29
N GLU A 218 32.83 8.06 -11.14
CA GLU A 218 32.02 8.34 -9.94
C GLU A 218 30.88 9.33 -10.28
N GLU A 219 31.12 10.22 -11.24
CA GLU A 219 30.16 11.16 -11.81
C GLU A 219 28.98 10.50 -12.56
N CYS A 220 29.05 9.20 -12.86
CA CYS A 220 27.99 8.42 -13.50
C CYS A 220 27.27 7.45 -12.52
N GLN A 221 27.66 7.42 -11.23
CA GLN A 221 26.98 6.63 -10.21
C GLN A 221 25.62 7.26 -9.87
N LEU A 222 24.57 6.77 -10.53
CA LEU A 222 23.20 7.16 -10.20
C LEU A 222 22.80 6.54 -8.87
N HIS A 223 22.59 7.39 -7.87
CA HIS A 223 21.93 6.97 -6.64
C HIS A 223 20.40 7.14 -6.76
N TRP A 224 19.64 6.47 -5.89
CA TRP A 224 18.17 6.47 -5.97
C TRP A 224 17.53 7.86 -5.95
N GLY A 225 18.16 8.81 -5.26
CA GLY A 225 17.71 10.21 -5.22
C GLY A 225 17.76 10.89 -6.59
N GLU A 226 18.74 10.58 -7.44
CA GLU A 226 18.79 11.08 -8.82
C GLU A 226 17.77 10.42 -9.72
N VAL A 227 17.63 9.11 -9.61
CA VAL A 227 16.57 8.36 -10.31
C VAL A 227 15.22 8.98 -10.00
N TYR A 228 14.98 9.37 -8.74
CA TYR A 228 13.74 9.98 -8.29
C TYR A 228 13.53 11.39 -8.87
N LYS A 229 14.53 12.29 -8.77
CA LYS A 229 14.49 13.64 -9.35
C LYS A 229 14.18 13.59 -10.85
N TYR A 230 15.01 12.91 -11.64
CA TYR A 230 14.90 12.96 -13.10
C TYR A 230 13.71 12.15 -13.62
N SER A 231 13.28 11.09 -12.93
CA SER A 231 12.00 10.44 -13.24
C SER A 231 10.83 11.40 -13.06
N PHE A 232 10.86 12.22 -12.01
CA PHE A 232 9.83 13.21 -11.76
C PHE A 232 9.88 14.35 -12.79
N GLU A 233 11.06 14.86 -13.15
CA GLU A 233 11.20 15.88 -14.20
C GLU A 233 10.69 15.38 -15.55
N LYS A 234 11.00 14.12 -15.92
CA LYS A 234 10.46 13.51 -17.13
C LYS A 234 8.94 13.39 -17.07
N ARG A 235 8.37 13.08 -15.89
CA ARG A 235 6.91 13.05 -15.66
C ARG A 235 6.27 14.44 -15.73
N LYS A 236 6.98 15.51 -15.34
CA LYS A 236 6.47 16.89 -15.46
C LYS A 236 6.26 17.30 -16.91
N LYS A 237 7.17 16.90 -17.80
CA LYS A 237 7.13 17.20 -19.24
C LYS A 237 5.99 16.49 -20.00
N PHE A 238 5.12 15.74 -19.33
CA PHE A 238 3.95 15.17 -19.99
C PHE A 238 2.88 16.26 -20.18
N PRO A 239 2.33 16.43 -21.40
CA PRO A 239 1.47 17.56 -21.77
C PRO A 239 0.32 17.83 -20.80
N TRP A 240 -0.36 16.76 -20.36
CA TRP A 240 -1.55 16.86 -19.51
C TRP A 240 -1.31 17.44 -18.11
N ARG A 241 -0.05 17.50 -17.64
CA ARG A 241 0.29 17.98 -16.29
C ARG A 241 0.54 19.48 -16.24
N GLU A 242 0.98 20.08 -17.35
CA GLU A 242 1.16 21.53 -17.47
C GLU A 242 -0.17 22.23 -17.81
N GLU A 243 -1.11 21.51 -18.43
CA GLU A 243 -2.35 22.11 -18.96
C GLU A 243 -3.54 22.12 -17.98
N VAL A 244 -3.54 21.31 -16.91
CA VAL A 244 -4.72 21.19 -16.03
C VAL A 244 -4.36 21.37 -14.55
N HIS A 245 -4.20 22.63 -14.13
CA HIS A 245 -4.02 23.00 -12.72
C HIS A 245 -5.27 22.76 -11.86
N ASP A 246 -6.46 22.79 -12.48
CA ASP A 246 -7.77 22.76 -11.80
C ASP A 246 -8.47 21.40 -11.92
N PHE A 247 -7.75 20.32 -12.28
CA PHE A 247 -8.36 19.01 -12.52
C PHE A 247 -9.26 18.54 -11.35
N PRO A 248 -8.85 18.67 -10.07
CA PRO A 248 -9.69 18.25 -8.95
C PRO A 248 -11.02 19.02 -8.85
N ASP A 249 -11.09 20.25 -9.36
CA ASP A 249 -12.28 21.10 -9.29
C ASP A 249 -13.46 20.50 -10.08
N TYR A 250 -13.18 19.65 -11.07
CA TYR A 250 -14.18 18.90 -11.83
C TYR A 250 -14.70 17.66 -11.11
N PHE A 251 -14.05 17.24 -10.01
CA PHE A 251 -14.39 16.02 -9.28
C PHE A 251 -14.71 16.30 -7.80
N PRO A 252 -15.73 17.12 -7.48
CA PRO A 252 -16.16 17.25 -6.11
C PRO A 252 -16.88 15.96 -5.66
N LEU A 253 -16.56 15.48 -4.46
CA LEU A 253 -17.00 14.19 -3.93
C LEU A 253 -18.54 14.01 -3.97
N ASN A 254 -19.29 15.09 -3.84
CA ASN A 254 -20.74 15.06 -3.84
C ASN A 254 -21.36 14.74 -5.21
N THR A 255 -20.71 15.11 -6.32
CA THR A 255 -21.19 14.79 -7.68
C THR A 255 -20.50 13.55 -8.24
N THR A 256 -19.21 13.37 -7.93
CA THR A 256 -18.43 12.24 -8.43
C THR A 256 -18.92 10.89 -7.90
N LEU A 257 -19.24 10.81 -6.59
CA LEU A 257 -19.68 9.54 -6.00
C LEU A 257 -21.01 9.03 -6.61
N PRO A 258 -22.08 9.84 -6.74
CA PRO A 258 -23.28 9.42 -7.46
C PRO A 258 -23.01 9.03 -8.92
N GLY A 259 -22.14 9.75 -9.62
CA GLY A 259 -21.73 9.41 -10.99
C GLY A 259 -21.07 8.04 -11.08
N LEU A 260 -20.13 7.75 -10.17
CA LEU A 260 -19.47 6.45 -10.05
C LEU A 260 -20.48 5.32 -9.80
N LEU A 261 -21.41 5.51 -8.86
CA LEU A 261 -22.47 4.54 -8.57
C LEU A 261 -23.40 4.33 -9.76
N SER A 262 -23.66 5.37 -10.56
CA SER A 262 -24.44 5.24 -11.80
C SER A 262 -23.74 4.39 -12.85
N ILE A 263 -22.41 4.54 -13.00
CA ILE A 263 -21.61 3.71 -13.92
C ILE A 263 -21.68 2.24 -13.49
N PHE A 264 -21.40 1.95 -12.21
CA PHE A 264 -21.50 0.59 -11.69
C PHE A 264 -22.92 0.03 -11.79
N GLY A 265 -23.92 0.87 -11.55
CA GLY A 265 -25.31 0.49 -11.69
C GLY A 265 -25.67 0.06 -13.11
N HIS A 266 -25.18 0.78 -14.12
CA HIS A 266 -25.38 0.41 -15.53
C HIS A 266 -24.64 -0.88 -15.89
N VAL A 267 -23.37 -1.02 -15.49
CA VAL A 267 -22.54 -2.19 -15.82
C VAL A 267 -23.08 -3.47 -15.18
N PHE A 268 -23.58 -3.40 -13.95
CA PHE A 268 -23.99 -4.58 -13.19
C PHE A 268 -25.50 -4.80 -13.10
N GLY A 269 -26.33 -3.91 -13.67
CA GLY A 269 -27.79 -4.01 -13.54
C GLY A 269 -28.25 -3.78 -12.09
N ILE A 270 -27.67 -2.78 -11.43
CA ILE A 270 -27.95 -2.43 -10.03
C ILE A 270 -28.43 -0.99 -9.95
N LYS A 271 -29.41 -0.71 -9.09
CA LYS A 271 -29.83 0.65 -8.74
C LYS A 271 -29.46 0.95 -7.29
N PHE A 272 -28.67 2.00 -7.10
CA PHE A 272 -28.34 2.52 -5.78
C PHE A 272 -29.37 3.58 -5.36
N ARG A 273 -29.96 3.39 -4.18
CA ARG A 273 -30.85 4.37 -3.54
C ARG A 273 -30.16 4.92 -2.30
N GLU A 274 -29.95 6.24 -2.25
CA GLU A 274 -29.42 6.89 -1.07
C GLU A 274 -30.43 6.85 0.08
N ILE A 275 -29.93 6.59 1.29
CA ILE A 275 -30.67 6.61 2.55
C ILE A 275 -30.21 7.82 3.33
N LEU A 276 -31.15 8.72 3.60
CA LEU A 276 -30.88 9.98 4.28
C LEU A 276 -30.85 9.80 5.82
N PRO A 277 -30.13 10.67 6.56
CA PRO A 277 -29.97 10.53 8.02
C PRO A 277 -31.26 10.52 8.85
N ASP A 278 -32.34 11.11 8.32
CA ASP A 278 -33.67 11.16 8.94
C ASP A 278 -34.46 9.84 8.80
N GLN A 279 -33.99 8.91 7.97
CA GLN A 279 -34.65 7.63 7.74
C GLN A 279 -34.23 6.60 8.80
N ALA A 280 -35.19 5.83 9.33
CA ALA A 280 -34.92 4.81 10.36
C ALA A 280 -33.90 3.74 9.90
N GLU A 281 -33.88 3.42 8.61
CA GLU A 281 -32.92 2.49 8.00
C GLU A 281 -31.47 2.96 8.15
N TYR A 282 -31.24 4.28 8.08
CA TYR A 282 -29.91 4.90 8.21
C TYR A 282 -29.27 4.54 9.54
N THR A 283 -29.99 4.83 10.63
CA THR A 283 -29.50 4.63 12.00
C THR A 283 -29.12 3.17 12.23
N ARG A 284 -29.89 2.23 11.67
CA ARG A 284 -29.58 0.80 11.76
C ARG A 284 -28.27 0.46 11.06
N TYR A 285 -28.12 0.81 9.78
CA TYR A 285 -26.92 0.45 9.02
C TYR A 285 -25.66 1.12 9.55
N VAL A 286 -25.77 2.37 9.99
CA VAL A 286 -24.65 3.08 10.62
C VAL A 286 -24.29 2.44 11.96
N ALA A 287 -25.27 2.07 12.81
CA ALA A 287 -24.99 1.39 14.07
C ALA A 287 -24.29 0.05 13.86
N ASP A 288 -24.74 -0.75 12.89
CA ASP A 288 -24.11 -2.02 12.53
C ASP A 288 -22.65 -1.82 12.08
N TYR A 289 -22.40 -0.81 11.26
CA TYR A 289 -21.06 -0.48 10.79
C TYR A 289 -20.16 0.05 11.92
N VAL A 290 -20.65 0.95 12.78
CA VAL A 290 -19.88 1.52 13.89
C VAL A 290 -19.55 0.46 14.95
N ALA A 291 -20.43 -0.52 15.15
CA ALA A 291 -20.20 -1.62 16.07
C ALA A 291 -19.10 -2.60 15.60
N HIS A 292 -18.75 -2.60 14.31
CA HIS A 292 -17.75 -3.50 13.77
C HIS A 292 -16.35 -3.25 14.41
N PRO A 293 -15.60 -4.29 14.82
CA PRO A 293 -14.29 -4.14 15.45
C PRO A 293 -13.33 -3.26 14.64
N ASP A 294 -13.26 -3.50 13.33
CA ASP A 294 -12.38 -2.81 12.37
C ASP A 294 -12.95 -1.48 11.85
N SER A 295 -14.06 -1.00 12.43
CA SER A 295 -14.60 0.31 12.10
C SER A 295 -13.84 1.40 12.83
N PHE A 296 -13.17 2.27 12.05
CA PHE A 296 -12.54 3.49 12.58
C PHE A 296 -13.57 4.60 12.87
N SER A 297 -14.87 4.30 12.78
CA SER A 297 -15.98 5.25 12.96
C SER A 297 -16.55 5.30 14.38
N LYS A 298 -15.93 4.62 15.35
CA LYS A 298 -16.30 4.68 16.78
C LYS A 298 -16.12 6.08 17.40
N ALA A 299 -15.27 6.92 16.82
CA ALA A 299 -15.02 8.30 17.26
C ALA A 299 -15.58 9.34 16.27
N MET A 300 -16.69 9.03 15.59
CA MET A 300 -17.34 9.94 14.65
C MET A 300 -18.01 11.10 15.39
N ASN A 301 -17.77 12.33 14.93
CA ASN A 301 -18.50 13.49 15.46
C ASN A 301 -19.96 13.41 14.98
N ARG A 302 -20.89 13.95 15.77
CA ARG A 302 -22.33 13.96 15.45
C ARG A 302 -22.67 14.65 14.11
N GLU A 303 -21.76 15.49 13.62
CA GLU A 303 -21.88 16.27 12.38
C GLU A 303 -21.35 15.56 11.14
N ASP A 304 -20.58 14.47 11.31
CA ASP A 304 -20.04 13.71 10.18
C ASP A 304 -21.12 12.76 9.65
N THR A 305 -21.87 13.20 8.64
CA THR A 305 -22.88 12.36 7.98
C THR A 305 -22.22 11.38 7.01
N LEU A 306 -22.38 10.08 7.30
CA LEU A 306 -22.01 9.01 6.37
C LEU A 306 -23.01 8.96 5.22
N LYS A 307 -22.54 8.68 4.01
CA LYS A 307 -23.45 8.42 2.88
C LYS A 307 -23.77 6.94 2.82
N VAL A 308 -25.06 6.61 2.81
CA VAL A 308 -25.54 5.22 2.86
C VAL A 308 -26.38 4.96 1.62
N PHE A 309 -26.09 3.87 0.92
CA PHE A 309 -26.82 3.47 -0.28
C PHE A 309 -27.30 2.03 -0.16
N VAL A 310 -28.55 1.79 -0.52
CA VAL A 310 -29.09 0.44 -0.69
C VAL A 310 -28.99 0.06 -2.16
N ALA A 311 -28.40 -1.10 -2.43
CA ALA A 311 -28.28 -1.66 -3.77
C ALA A 311 -29.49 -2.55 -4.08
N HIS A 312 -30.14 -2.31 -5.20
CA HIS A 312 -31.28 -3.10 -5.69
C HIS A 312 -30.99 -3.70 -7.05
N ASP A 313 -31.41 -4.94 -7.27
CA ASP A 313 -31.37 -5.60 -8.58
C ASP A 313 -32.38 -4.92 -9.53
N THR A 314 -31.95 -4.62 -10.77
CA THR A 314 -32.81 -4.04 -11.81
C THR A 314 -33.29 -5.05 -12.85
N SER A 315 -32.90 -6.33 -12.75
CA SER A 315 -33.35 -7.35 -13.69
C SER A 315 -34.85 -7.61 -13.55
N GLU A 316 -35.56 -7.67 -14.68
CA GLU A 316 -37.02 -7.86 -14.76
C GLU A 316 -37.49 -9.23 -14.24
N SER A 317 -36.57 -10.14 -13.95
CA SER A 317 -36.85 -11.55 -13.63
C SER A 317 -37.55 -11.75 -12.28
N TRP A 318 -37.54 -10.75 -11.40
CA TRP A 318 -38.23 -10.78 -10.10
C TRP A 318 -39.11 -9.54 -9.99
N LYS A 319 -40.43 -9.71 -9.80
CA LYS A 319 -41.46 -8.64 -9.77
C LYS A 319 -41.38 -7.72 -8.53
N GLY A 320 -40.19 -7.24 -8.17
CA GLY A 320 -39.91 -6.28 -7.11
C GLY A 320 -38.40 -6.01 -7.00
N LEU A 321 -38.04 -4.78 -6.62
CA LEU A 321 -36.65 -4.37 -6.33
C LEU A 321 -36.09 -5.24 -5.20
N THR A 322 -35.43 -6.34 -5.55
CA THR A 322 -34.79 -7.22 -4.57
C THR A 322 -33.59 -6.48 -4.01
N THR A 323 -33.57 -6.28 -2.69
CA THR A 323 -32.44 -5.64 -2.02
C THR A 323 -31.25 -6.58 -2.00
N LEU A 324 -30.18 -6.18 -2.70
CA LEU A 324 -28.93 -6.93 -2.81
C LEU A 324 -28.03 -6.72 -1.59
N GLY A 325 -28.05 -5.52 -1.00
CA GLY A 325 -27.19 -5.17 0.13
C GLY A 325 -27.12 -3.68 0.38
N VAL A 326 -26.20 -3.29 1.26
CA VAL A 326 -25.98 -1.89 1.64
C VAL A 326 -24.51 -1.54 1.49
N VAL A 327 -24.25 -0.32 1.01
CA VAL A 327 -22.93 0.28 0.93
C VAL A 327 -22.90 1.55 1.77
N VAL A 328 -21.93 1.63 2.68
CA VAL A 328 -21.68 2.81 3.52
C VAL A 328 -20.39 3.47 3.05
N PHE A 329 -20.44 4.74 2.69
CA PHE A 329 -19.25 5.53 2.35
C PHE A 329 -18.84 6.35 3.55
N ASP A 330 -17.71 5.96 4.13
CA ASP A 330 -17.01 6.70 5.14
C ASP A 330 -15.79 7.34 4.47
N SER A 331 -15.97 8.54 3.91
CA SER A 331 -15.00 9.10 2.96
C SER A 331 -14.06 10.16 3.53
N LEU A 332 -14.37 10.70 4.70
CA LEU A 332 -13.66 11.88 5.22
C LEU A 332 -12.51 11.50 6.16
N LYS A 333 -11.45 12.29 6.10
CA LYS A 333 -10.27 12.19 6.97
C LYS A 333 -10.60 12.51 8.43
N ARG A 334 -10.06 11.68 9.34
CA ARG A 334 -10.17 11.77 10.80
C ARG A 334 -8.86 11.34 11.46
N SER A 335 -8.57 11.85 12.67
CA SER A 335 -7.28 11.62 13.36
C SER A 335 -6.96 10.14 13.60
N ASN A 336 -7.99 9.34 13.86
CA ASN A 336 -7.85 7.91 14.21
C ASN A 336 -8.08 6.98 13.01
N LYS A 337 -8.19 7.54 11.79
CA LYS A 337 -8.50 6.79 10.59
C LYS A 337 -7.26 6.69 9.70
N PRO A 338 -6.91 5.50 9.19
CA PRO A 338 -5.80 5.35 8.27
C PRO A 338 -6.06 6.13 6.97
N ILE A 339 -4.99 6.60 6.33
CA ILE A 339 -5.07 7.44 5.12
C ILE A 339 -5.44 6.61 3.87
N GLY A 340 -5.33 5.29 3.93
CA GLY A 340 -5.62 4.38 2.81
C GLY A 340 -7.10 4.08 2.59
N GLY A 341 -7.41 3.60 1.38
CA GLY A 341 -8.73 3.06 1.04
C GLY A 341 -8.90 1.63 1.55
N LEU A 342 -10.02 1.33 2.21
CA LEU A 342 -10.38 -0.01 2.66
C LEU A 342 -11.83 -0.34 2.31
N CYS A 343 -12.05 -1.55 1.82
CA CYS A 343 -13.38 -2.14 1.66
C CYS A 343 -13.62 -3.13 2.82
N LEU A 344 -14.52 -2.78 3.73
CA LEU A 344 -14.79 -3.53 4.96
C LEU A 344 -16.21 -4.13 4.92
N PRO A 345 -16.36 -5.46 4.83
CA PRO A 345 -17.66 -6.09 5.05
C PRO A 345 -18.02 -6.01 6.54
N PHE A 346 -19.14 -5.36 6.89
CA PHE A 346 -19.61 -5.22 8.28
C PHE A 346 -20.86 -6.05 8.57
N THR A 347 -21.61 -6.47 7.54
CA THR A 347 -22.62 -7.52 7.66
C THR A 347 -22.47 -8.55 6.54
N THR A 348 -22.62 -9.82 6.87
CA THR A 348 -22.60 -10.91 5.90
C THR A 348 -24.02 -11.35 5.54
N TYR A 349 -24.17 -11.95 4.36
CA TYR A 349 -25.40 -12.65 4.03
C TYR A 349 -25.58 -13.82 5.01
N LYS A 350 -26.70 -13.82 5.73
CA LYS A 350 -27.08 -14.90 6.64
C LYS A 350 -28.41 -15.48 6.20
N LEU A 351 -28.42 -16.81 6.02
CA LEU A 351 -29.62 -17.59 5.82
C LEU A 351 -29.94 -18.29 7.14
N ASP A 352 -30.97 -17.84 7.84
CA ASP A 352 -31.50 -18.59 8.98
C ASP A 352 -32.20 -19.85 8.47
N ARG A 353 -31.70 -21.02 8.87
CA ARG A 353 -32.27 -22.32 8.46
C ARG A 353 -33.51 -22.68 9.28
N ASN A 354 -33.74 -22.04 10.44
CA ASN A 354 -34.76 -22.42 11.41
C ASN A 354 -35.94 -21.44 11.48
N GLN A 355 -35.79 -20.22 10.93
CA GLN A 355 -36.89 -19.27 10.78
C GLN A 355 -37.09 -18.96 9.29
N MET A 356 -38.34 -19.08 8.83
CA MET A 356 -38.78 -18.68 7.49
C MET A 356 -38.15 -17.32 7.09
N VAL A 357 -37.14 -17.38 6.21
CA VAL A 357 -36.62 -16.34 5.31
C VAL A 357 -36.50 -14.92 5.92
N LYS A 358 -35.72 -14.74 6.98
CA LYS A 358 -35.08 -13.42 7.21
C LYS A 358 -33.74 -13.38 6.50
N LYS A 359 -33.77 -12.95 5.23
CA LYS A 359 -32.54 -12.62 4.47
C LYS A 359 -32.03 -11.26 4.95
N ARG A 360 -30.84 -11.24 5.53
CA ARG A 360 -30.10 -9.98 5.72
C ARG A 360 -29.09 -9.86 4.58
N GLY A 361 -29.19 -8.80 3.80
CA GLY A 361 -28.23 -8.51 2.74
C GLY A 361 -26.84 -8.21 3.31
N PRO A 362 -25.77 -8.47 2.54
CA PRO A 362 -24.42 -8.02 2.89
C PRO A 362 -24.37 -6.49 3.05
N GLY A 363 -23.50 -6.05 3.94
CA GLY A 363 -23.23 -4.64 4.24
C GLY A 363 -21.74 -4.41 4.09
N ILE A 364 -21.38 -3.47 3.23
CA ILE A 364 -20.00 -3.14 2.88
C ILE A 364 -19.77 -1.67 3.20
N ALA A 365 -18.66 -1.36 3.85
CA ALA A 365 -18.21 0.00 4.07
C ALA A 365 -16.97 0.29 3.25
N ILE A 366 -16.98 1.40 2.50
CA ILE A 366 -15.81 1.91 1.79
C ILE A 366 -15.26 3.06 2.62
N GLN A 367 -14.11 2.82 3.23
CA GLN A 367 -13.39 3.78 4.05
C GLN A 367 -12.30 4.46 3.21
N THR A 368 -12.32 5.79 3.14
CA THR A 368 -11.24 6.61 2.54
C THR A 368 -10.93 7.81 3.42
N ALA A 369 -9.87 8.57 3.14
CA ALA A 369 -9.46 9.71 3.97
C ALA A 369 -9.33 11.01 3.16
N PHE A 370 -10.40 11.39 2.45
CA PHE A 370 -10.43 12.63 1.68
C PHE A 370 -10.48 13.85 2.59
N GLU A 371 -9.86 14.94 2.12
CA GLU A 371 -9.83 16.20 2.85
C GLU A 371 -11.23 16.78 3.01
N ARG A 372 -11.51 17.38 4.16
CA ARG A 372 -12.84 17.95 4.46
C ARG A 372 -13.05 19.22 3.63
N ALA A 373 -14.31 19.46 3.26
CA ALA A 373 -14.70 20.75 2.70
C ALA A 373 -14.34 21.88 3.68
N SER A 374 -13.87 22.99 3.13
CA SER A 374 -13.72 24.26 3.84
C SER A 374 -14.88 25.20 3.49
N THR A 375 -14.93 26.38 4.11
CA THR A 375 -15.94 27.41 3.78
C THR A 375 -15.95 27.78 2.30
N ASP A 376 -14.78 27.72 1.66
CA ASP A 376 -14.57 28.26 0.31
C ASP A 376 -14.35 27.16 -0.73
N ARG A 377 -14.20 25.89 -0.32
CA ARG A 377 -13.93 24.77 -1.22
C ARG A 377 -14.62 23.49 -0.79
N PRO A 378 -15.33 22.78 -1.69
CA PRO A 378 -15.87 21.46 -1.39
C PRO A 378 -14.75 20.42 -1.23
N THR A 379 -15.09 19.22 -0.79
CA THR A 379 -14.15 18.08 -0.85
C THR A 379 -13.92 17.71 -2.31
N LEU A 380 -12.69 17.90 -2.79
CA LEU A 380 -12.25 17.60 -4.16
C LEU A 380 -11.48 16.28 -4.20
N LEU A 381 -11.62 15.54 -5.30
CA LEU A 381 -10.92 14.30 -5.55
C LEU A 381 -9.82 14.49 -6.59
N TYR A 382 -8.62 13.99 -6.29
CA TYR A 382 -7.51 13.98 -7.23
C TYR A 382 -7.61 12.77 -8.17
N PRO A 383 -6.92 12.77 -9.32
CA PRO A 383 -6.89 11.62 -10.22
C PRO A 383 -6.48 10.29 -9.57
N SER A 384 -5.71 10.34 -8.48
CA SER A 384 -5.32 9.15 -7.71
C SER A 384 -6.40 8.63 -6.75
N ASP A 385 -7.42 9.45 -6.49
CA ASP A 385 -8.54 9.15 -5.59
C ASP A 385 -9.73 8.53 -6.32
N LEU A 386 -9.83 8.77 -7.64
CA LEU A 386 -10.80 8.18 -8.57
C LEU A 386 -10.40 6.74 -8.90
#